data_AF-A0A1C5IUU2-F1
#
_entry.id   AF-A0A1C5IUU2-F1
#
_cell.length_a   1.000
_cell.length_b   1.000
_cell.length_c   1.000
_cell.angle_alpha   90.00
_cell.angle_beta   90.00
_cell.angle_gamma   90.00
#
_symmetry.space_group_name_H-M   'P 1'
#
loop_
_entity.id
_entity.type
_entity.pdbx_description
1 polymer ?
#
loop_
_entity_poly.entity_id
_entity_poly.type
_entity_poly.pdbx_seq_one_letter_code
_entity_poly.pdbx_strand_id
1 'polypeptide(L)'
;MSMFAALLDRSVARIGELAADGRHFDRQAIAEIADVWDNNTFPLFSTALSRPAWLRERRARAALVWMAELGPSRRAWMIEQAAVAGHRLEPLLPPLVHPVVHYRDYRGEIQPGIGPLTATAVPSVAKDYDLARAEVRAVRVERAGHELCGYVALAAPRRYATPGDHGDAVVQLFLSDVRDVRFDSGDGAGATVAADTAGVEVRVGTQGRLRAASATVWFDDPSWQLSPDT
;
A
#
# COMPACT_ATOMS: atom_id res chain seq x y z
N MET A 1 -24.59 10.47 8.50
CA MET A 1 -25.01 9.48 7.45
C MET A 1 -24.87 9.98 6.02
N SER A 2 -25.24 11.23 5.71
CA SER A 2 -25.08 11.81 4.36
C SER A 2 -23.66 11.67 3.81
N MET A 3 -22.64 11.92 4.66
CA MET A 3 -21.23 11.74 4.31
C MET A 3 -20.88 10.30 3.88
N PHE A 4 -21.46 9.28 4.53
CA PHE A 4 -21.23 7.88 4.19
C PHE A 4 -21.80 7.53 2.81
N ALA A 5 -23.05 7.94 2.57
CA ALA A 5 -23.68 7.77 1.27
C ALA A 5 -22.92 8.51 0.18
N ALA A 6 -22.51 9.76 0.44
CA ALA A 6 -21.73 10.56 -0.48
C ALA A 6 -20.39 9.90 -0.86
N LEU A 7 -19.64 9.37 0.12
CA LEU A 7 -18.41 8.64 -0.15
C LEU A 7 -18.66 7.38 -0.98
N LEU A 8 -19.75 6.65 -0.73
CA LEU A 8 -20.11 5.45 -1.50
C LEU A 8 -20.46 5.80 -2.94
N ASP A 9 -21.31 6.80 -3.14
CA ASP A 9 -21.71 7.28 -4.47
C ASP A 9 -20.49 7.78 -5.26
N ARG A 10 -19.59 8.53 -4.61
CA ARG A 10 -18.33 8.96 -5.22
C ARG A 10 -17.40 7.79 -5.56
N SER A 11 -17.37 6.75 -4.72
CA SER A 11 -16.59 5.54 -5.00
C SER A 11 -17.07 4.84 -6.27
N VAL A 12 -18.38 4.62 -6.38
CA VAL A 12 -18.99 3.96 -7.55
C VAL A 12 -18.78 4.80 -8.80
N ALA A 13 -19.04 6.11 -8.73
CA ALA A 13 -18.82 7.03 -9.85
C ALA A 13 -17.34 7.01 -10.30
N ARG A 14 -16.40 7.10 -9.35
CA ARG A 14 -14.98 7.14 -9.66
C ARG A 14 -14.47 5.81 -10.22
N ILE A 15 -14.91 4.67 -9.71
CA ILE A 15 -14.60 3.36 -10.31
C ILE A 15 -15.14 3.30 -11.75
N GLY A 16 -16.35 3.80 -11.99
CA GLY A 16 -16.91 3.91 -13.34
C GLY A 16 -16.04 4.75 -14.28
N GLU A 17 -15.57 5.91 -13.82
CA GLU A 17 -14.64 6.77 -14.57
C GLU A 17 -13.32 6.05 -14.89
N LEU A 18 -12.72 5.39 -13.91
CA LEU A 18 -11.44 4.66 -14.05
C LEU A 18 -11.57 3.42 -14.93
N ALA A 19 -12.76 2.83 -15.00
CA ALA A 19 -13.05 1.65 -15.81
C ALA A 19 -13.55 1.98 -17.24
N ALA A 20 -13.83 3.25 -17.54
CA ALA A 20 -14.50 3.63 -18.79
C ALA A 20 -13.64 3.44 -20.05
N ASP A 21 -12.31 3.56 -19.93
CA ASP A 21 -11.38 3.36 -21.04
C ASP A 21 -10.31 2.33 -20.67
N GLY A 22 -10.33 1.17 -21.34
CA GLY A 22 -9.35 0.10 -21.13
C GLY A 22 -7.90 0.53 -21.35
N ARG A 23 -7.66 1.60 -22.13
CA ARG A 23 -6.32 2.17 -22.33
C ARG A 23 -5.83 3.02 -21.16
N HIS A 24 -6.71 3.42 -20.25
CA HIS A 24 -6.39 4.22 -19.06
C HIS A 24 -6.86 3.51 -17.79
N PHE A 25 -7.21 2.22 -17.90
CA PHE A 25 -7.74 1.42 -16.81
C PHE A 25 -6.75 1.39 -15.65
N ASP A 26 -7.15 1.98 -14.53
CA ASP A 26 -6.32 2.05 -13.33
C ASP A 26 -6.80 1.00 -12.33
N ARG A 27 -6.25 -0.21 -12.46
CA ARG A 27 -6.58 -1.34 -11.58
C ARG A 27 -6.26 -1.03 -10.12
N GLN A 28 -5.16 -0.32 -9.87
CA GLN A 28 -4.70 -0.05 -8.52
C GLN A 28 -5.61 0.98 -7.84
N ALA A 29 -5.94 2.09 -8.50
CA ALA A 29 -6.86 3.08 -7.95
C ALA A 29 -8.26 2.48 -7.70
N ILE A 30 -8.75 1.59 -8.58
CA ILE A 30 -10.01 0.87 -8.35
C ILE A 30 -9.89 -0.03 -7.11
N ALA A 31 -8.81 -0.78 -6.97
CA ALA A 31 -8.58 -1.64 -5.82
C ALA A 31 -8.49 -0.85 -4.51
N GLU A 32 -7.80 0.31 -4.52
CA GLU A 32 -7.69 1.20 -3.35
C GLU A 32 -9.05 1.78 -2.95
N ILE A 33 -9.89 2.18 -3.91
CA ILE A 33 -11.26 2.63 -3.63
C ILE A 33 -12.11 1.48 -3.08
N ALA A 34 -12.00 0.28 -3.66
CA ALA A 34 -12.73 -0.89 -3.18
C ALA A 34 -12.30 -1.31 -1.76
N ASP A 35 -11.00 -1.24 -1.47
CA ASP A 35 -10.41 -1.53 -0.16
C ASP A 35 -10.90 -0.57 0.94
N VAL A 36 -11.29 0.67 0.58
CA VAL A 36 -12.04 1.55 1.50
C VAL A 36 -13.32 0.88 1.99
N TRP A 37 -13.97 0.02 1.22
CA TRP A 37 -15.26 -0.57 1.56
C TRP A 37 -15.21 -2.00 2.10
N ASP A 38 -14.13 -2.75 1.85
CA ASP A 38 -13.99 -4.16 2.26
C ASP A 38 -14.31 -4.35 3.75
N ASN A 39 -13.64 -3.55 4.60
CA ASN A 39 -13.87 -3.56 6.05
C ASN A 39 -14.93 -2.56 6.54
N ASN A 40 -15.45 -1.69 5.66
CA ASN A 40 -16.33 -0.57 6.04
C ASN A 40 -17.80 -0.73 5.62
N THR A 41 -18.11 -1.77 4.85
CA THR A 41 -19.49 -2.12 4.49
C THR A 41 -20.33 -2.44 5.74
N PHE A 42 -19.77 -3.19 6.69
CA PHE A 42 -20.47 -3.48 7.95
C PHE A 42 -20.73 -2.21 8.79
N PRO A 43 -19.74 -1.35 9.08
CA PRO A 43 -19.97 -0.06 9.73
C PRO A 43 -21.01 0.82 9.04
N LEU A 44 -21.04 0.86 7.70
CA LEU A 44 -22.04 1.60 6.93
C LEU A 44 -23.46 1.12 7.27
N PHE A 45 -23.74 -0.18 7.14
CA PHE A 45 -25.07 -0.73 7.41
C PHE A 45 -25.44 -0.67 8.90
N SER A 46 -24.49 -0.98 9.79
CA SER A 46 -24.67 -0.84 11.24
C SER A 46 -25.09 0.58 11.63
N THR A 47 -24.46 1.58 11.00
CA THR A 47 -24.82 2.99 11.18
C THR A 47 -26.20 3.27 10.60
N ALA A 48 -26.49 2.87 9.34
CA ALA A 48 -27.77 3.12 8.68
C ALA A 48 -28.97 2.58 9.47
N LEU A 49 -28.83 1.38 10.05
CA LEU A 49 -29.86 0.71 10.83
C LEU A 49 -29.98 1.24 12.27
N SER A 50 -29.04 2.07 12.73
CA SER A 50 -29.03 2.58 14.09
C SER A 50 -30.21 3.51 14.37
N ARG A 51 -30.86 3.26 15.49
CA ARG A 51 -31.87 4.13 16.10
C ARG A 51 -31.53 4.31 17.57
N PRO A 52 -31.78 5.49 18.16
CA PRO A 52 -32.33 6.71 17.55
C PRO A 52 -31.29 7.53 16.75
N ALA A 53 -31.71 8.66 16.14
CA ALA A 53 -30.89 9.46 15.21
C ALA A 53 -29.55 9.94 15.80
N TRP A 54 -29.51 10.31 17.09
CA TRP A 54 -28.27 10.73 17.75
C TRP A 54 -27.24 9.59 17.82
N LEU A 55 -27.69 8.35 18.05
CA LEU A 55 -26.80 7.19 18.11
C LEU A 55 -26.24 6.86 16.73
N ARG A 56 -27.08 7.01 15.70
CA ARG A 56 -26.68 6.89 14.30
C ARG A 56 -25.59 7.90 13.95
N GLU A 57 -25.75 9.17 14.31
CA GLU A 57 -24.74 10.19 14.01
C GLU A 57 -23.42 9.94 14.76
N ARG A 58 -23.50 9.52 16.03
CA ARG A 58 -22.32 9.14 16.82
C ARG A 58 -21.57 7.96 16.19
N ARG A 59 -22.28 6.92 15.76
CA ARG A 59 -21.70 5.74 15.07
C ARG A 59 -21.14 6.11 13.70
N ALA A 60 -21.81 6.99 12.96
CA ALA A 60 -21.31 7.49 11.68
C ALA A 60 -19.96 8.18 11.85
N ARG A 61 -19.85 9.07 12.84
CA ARG A 61 -18.58 9.76 13.14
C ARG A 61 -17.49 8.77 13.54
N ALA A 62 -17.78 7.85 14.46
CA ALA A 62 -16.81 6.85 14.90
C ALA A 62 -16.29 5.98 13.74
N ALA A 63 -17.19 5.55 12.86
CA ALA A 63 -16.81 4.76 11.69
C ALA A 63 -16.00 5.57 10.66
N LEU A 64 -16.34 6.85 10.42
CA LEU A 64 -15.54 7.72 9.54
C LEU A 64 -14.13 7.97 10.09
N VAL A 65 -14.00 8.10 11.42
CA VAL A 65 -12.69 8.20 12.08
C VAL A 65 -11.89 6.92 11.87
N TRP A 66 -12.50 5.76 12.16
CA TRP A 66 -11.84 4.47 11.97
C TRP A 66 -11.41 4.23 10.52
N MET A 67 -12.28 4.55 9.55
CA MET A 67 -11.96 4.51 8.12
C MET A 67 -10.70 5.33 7.79
N ALA A 68 -10.62 6.55 8.31
CA ALA A 68 -9.49 7.45 8.07
C ALA A 68 -8.20 7.04 8.80
N GLU A 69 -8.30 6.29 9.90
CA GLU A 69 -7.14 5.78 10.65
C GLU A 69 -6.45 4.60 9.95
N LEU A 70 -7.11 3.95 9.01
CA LEU A 70 -6.55 2.81 8.26
C LEU A 70 -5.50 3.21 7.21
N GLY A 71 -5.19 4.50 7.07
CA GLY A 71 -4.01 4.95 6.34
C GLY A 71 -4.08 6.41 5.83
N PRO A 72 -2.93 7.07 5.66
CA PRO A 72 -2.88 8.46 5.21
C PRO A 72 -3.45 8.65 3.80
N SER A 73 -3.16 7.74 2.86
CA SER A 73 -3.69 7.81 1.48
C SER A 73 -5.22 7.69 1.47
N ARG A 74 -5.76 6.72 2.23
CA ARG A 74 -7.20 6.54 2.39
C ARG A 74 -7.85 7.77 3.01
N ARG A 75 -7.27 8.33 4.07
CA ARG A 75 -7.74 9.57 4.69
C ARG A 75 -7.78 10.73 3.70
N ALA A 76 -6.69 10.94 2.94
CA ALA A 76 -6.61 12.00 1.95
C ALA A 76 -7.71 11.85 0.88
N TRP A 77 -7.88 10.64 0.36
CA TRP A 77 -8.94 10.32 -0.59
C TRP A 77 -10.34 10.58 -0.01
N MET A 78 -10.62 10.18 1.24
CA MET A 78 -11.91 10.44 1.87
C MET A 78 -12.20 11.94 2.01
N ILE A 79 -11.18 12.73 2.38
CA ILE A 79 -11.32 14.19 2.52
C ILE A 79 -11.62 14.82 1.15
N GLU A 80 -10.87 14.44 0.12
CA GLU A 80 -11.05 14.92 -1.25
C GLU A 80 -12.46 14.58 -1.77
N GLN A 81 -12.88 13.31 -1.69
CA GLN A 81 -14.16 12.88 -2.22
C GLN A 81 -15.34 13.44 -1.43
N ALA A 82 -15.20 13.62 -0.10
CA ALA A 82 -16.20 14.32 0.69
C ALA A 82 -16.34 15.78 0.24
N ALA A 83 -15.23 16.48 -0.04
CA ALA A 83 -15.25 17.86 -0.53
C ALA A 83 -15.92 17.98 -1.90
N VAL A 84 -15.66 17.05 -2.83
CA VAL A 84 -16.35 16.98 -4.13
C VAL A 84 -17.87 16.81 -3.96
N ALA A 85 -18.31 16.08 -2.95
CA ALA A 85 -19.72 15.94 -2.60
C ALA A 85 -20.30 17.10 -1.76
N GLY A 86 -19.54 18.18 -1.54
CA GLY A 86 -19.98 19.35 -0.78
C GLY A 86 -19.91 19.19 0.75
N HIS A 87 -19.13 18.24 1.25
CA HIS A 87 -18.96 17.98 2.68
C HIS A 87 -17.56 18.33 3.19
N ARG A 88 -17.46 18.78 4.44
CA ARG A 88 -16.19 19.04 5.13
C ARG A 88 -15.89 17.92 6.11
N LEU A 89 -15.16 16.90 5.67
CA LEU A 89 -14.80 15.76 6.51
C LEU A 89 -13.64 16.05 7.45
N GLU A 90 -12.63 16.77 6.98
CA GLU A 90 -11.37 16.98 7.72
C GLU A 90 -11.55 17.50 9.16
N PRO A 91 -12.43 18.48 9.46
CA PRO A 91 -12.64 18.95 10.84
C PRO A 91 -13.27 17.91 11.78
N LEU A 92 -13.78 16.80 11.24
CA LEU A 92 -14.40 15.73 12.02
C LEU A 92 -13.41 14.62 12.38
N LEU A 93 -12.23 14.62 11.76
CA LEU A 93 -11.22 13.59 11.94
C LEU A 93 -10.18 14.05 12.97
N PRO A 94 -9.68 13.16 13.84
CA PRO A 94 -8.55 13.48 14.71
C PRO A 94 -7.31 13.79 13.87
N PRO A 95 -6.29 14.49 14.41
CA PRO A 95 -5.02 14.71 13.71
C PRO A 95 -4.42 13.39 13.20
N LEU A 96 -3.74 13.45 12.06
CA LEU A 96 -3.04 12.28 11.54
C LEU A 96 -1.92 11.89 12.52
N VAL A 97 -1.97 10.67 13.05
CA VAL A 97 -0.84 10.08 13.75
C VAL A 97 0.08 9.49 12.69
N HIS A 98 1.35 9.90 12.69
CA HIS A 98 2.34 9.47 11.69
C HIS A 98 2.46 7.94 11.63
N PRO A 99 2.81 7.38 10.45
CA PRO A 99 2.86 5.95 10.25
C PRO A 99 3.80 5.30 11.26
N VAL A 100 3.31 4.28 11.93
CA VAL A 100 4.09 3.49 12.87
C VAL A 100 5.09 2.68 12.06
N VAL A 101 6.38 2.84 12.36
CA VAL A 101 7.49 2.13 11.69
C VAL A 101 7.32 0.61 11.75
N HIS A 102 6.63 0.15 12.80
CA HIS A 102 6.21 -1.22 13.02
C HIS A 102 4.81 -1.20 13.63
N TYR A 103 4.01 -2.25 13.46
CA TYR A 103 2.72 -2.37 14.14
C TYR A 103 2.62 -3.73 14.83
N ARG A 104 1.70 -3.86 15.79
CA ARG A 104 1.37 -5.18 16.34
C ARG A 104 0.20 -5.76 15.55
N ASP A 105 0.37 -6.98 15.05
CA ASP A 105 -0.70 -7.71 14.39
C ASP A 105 -1.77 -8.19 15.39
N TYR A 106 -2.77 -8.93 14.91
CA TYR A 106 -3.83 -9.48 15.76
C TYR A 106 -3.34 -10.52 16.78
N ARG A 107 -2.12 -11.06 16.61
CA ARG A 107 -1.46 -11.97 17.55
C ARG A 107 -0.57 -11.21 18.54
N GLY A 108 -0.44 -9.89 18.38
CA GLY A 108 0.45 -9.05 19.18
C GLY A 108 1.91 -9.08 18.73
N GLU A 109 2.22 -9.73 17.61
CA GLU A 109 3.56 -9.83 17.04
C GLU A 109 3.91 -8.52 16.32
N ILE A 110 5.16 -8.08 16.46
CA ILE A 110 5.65 -6.85 15.81
C ILE A 110 5.91 -7.15 14.35
N GLN A 111 5.25 -6.42 13.47
CA GLN A 111 5.35 -6.50 12.02
C GLN A 111 5.91 -5.21 11.45
N PRO A 112 6.66 -5.26 10.33
CA PRO A 112 7.19 -4.06 9.70
C PRO A 112 6.05 -3.24 9.09
N GLY A 113 6.13 -1.92 9.24
CA GLY A 113 5.24 -1.00 8.55
C GLY A 113 5.50 -0.98 7.03
N ILE A 114 4.51 -0.51 6.29
CA ILE A 114 4.66 -0.15 4.87
C ILE A 114 5.26 1.25 4.81
N GLY A 115 6.34 1.44 4.04
CA GLY A 115 7.08 2.71 4.05
C GLY A 115 7.70 3.09 2.71
N PRO A 116 8.04 4.37 2.52
CA PRO A 116 8.76 4.82 1.34
C PRO A 116 10.16 4.19 1.28
N LEU A 117 10.56 3.74 0.09
CA LEU A 117 11.91 3.26 -0.14
C LEU A 117 12.82 4.45 -0.44
N THR A 118 13.42 5.01 0.60
CA THR A 118 14.37 6.13 0.51
C THR A 118 15.81 5.64 0.43
N ALA A 119 16.74 6.55 0.09
CA ALA A 119 18.18 6.30 0.16
C ALA A 119 18.63 5.78 1.55
N THR A 120 17.95 6.19 2.63
CA THR A 120 18.23 5.73 3.99
C THR A 120 17.59 4.38 4.31
N ALA A 121 16.47 4.04 3.67
CA ALA A 121 15.79 2.74 3.86
C ALA A 121 16.52 1.60 3.14
N VAL A 122 17.12 1.86 1.97
CA VAL A 122 17.81 0.84 1.16
C VAL A 122 18.87 0.05 1.95
N PRO A 123 19.79 0.69 2.72
CA PRO A 123 20.73 -0.04 3.55
C PRO A 123 20.09 -0.90 4.64
N SER A 124 18.96 -0.48 5.22
CA SER A 124 18.23 -1.28 6.23
C SER A 124 17.61 -2.53 5.58
N VAL A 125 17.01 -2.41 4.39
CA VAL A 125 16.56 -3.59 3.62
C VAL A 125 17.70 -4.55 3.34
N ALA A 126 18.86 -4.05 2.89
CA ALA A 126 20.02 -4.87 2.58
C ALA A 126 20.69 -5.50 3.82
N LYS A 127 20.48 -4.92 5.00
CA LYS A 127 20.93 -5.48 6.29
C LYS A 127 20.13 -6.72 6.66
N ASP A 128 18.83 -6.70 6.43
CA ASP A 128 17.91 -7.77 6.83
C ASP A 128 17.75 -8.87 5.77
N TYR A 129 17.90 -8.53 4.49
CA TYR A 129 17.63 -9.43 3.37
C TYR A 129 18.79 -9.51 2.38
N ASP A 130 19.11 -10.73 1.95
CA ASP A 130 20.12 -10.97 0.93
C ASP A 130 19.54 -10.87 -0.48
N LEU A 131 19.33 -9.64 -0.95
CA LEU A 131 18.78 -9.38 -2.28
C LEU A 131 19.64 -9.96 -3.42
N ALA A 132 20.96 -10.08 -3.23
CA ALA A 132 21.86 -10.66 -4.22
C ALA A 132 21.56 -12.16 -4.48
N ARG A 133 20.92 -12.84 -3.53
CA ARG A 133 20.46 -14.24 -3.65
C ARG A 133 18.95 -14.36 -3.84
N ALA A 134 18.25 -13.24 -4.03
CA ALA A 134 16.80 -13.26 -4.13
C ALA A 134 16.32 -13.86 -5.45
N GLU A 135 15.17 -14.49 -5.43
CA GLU A 135 14.45 -14.94 -6.62
C GLU A 135 13.24 -14.04 -6.89
N VAL A 136 13.00 -13.72 -8.16
CA VAL A 136 11.80 -13.00 -8.57
C VAL A 136 10.59 -13.90 -8.45
N ARG A 137 9.63 -13.49 -7.61
CA ARG A 137 8.31 -14.12 -7.52
C ARG A 137 7.32 -13.51 -8.51
N ALA A 138 7.41 -12.19 -8.70
CA ALA A 138 6.54 -11.48 -9.62
C ALA A 138 7.20 -10.18 -10.10
N VAL A 139 6.98 -9.88 -11.39
CA VAL A 139 7.14 -8.55 -11.96
C VAL A 139 5.86 -8.23 -12.69
N ARG A 140 5.24 -7.10 -12.36
CA ARG A 140 4.09 -6.57 -13.08
C ARG A 140 4.33 -5.10 -13.36
N VAL A 141 4.12 -4.70 -14.61
CA VAL A 141 4.07 -3.29 -14.99
C VAL A 141 2.77 -3.09 -15.73
N GLU A 142 1.99 -2.13 -15.26
CA GLU A 142 0.69 -1.82 -15.81
C GLU A 142 0.53 -0.32 -15.95
N ARG A 143 -0.40 0.08 -16.81
CA ARG A 143 -0.77 1.47 -16.95
C ARG A 143 -1.75 1.84 -15.84
N ALA A 144 -1.55 3.00 -15.24
CA ALA A 144 -2.42 3.60 -14.23
C ALA A 144 -2.74 5.03 -14.70
N GLY A 145 -3.90 5.21 -15.33
CA GLY A 145 -4.21 6.45 -16.03
C GLY A 145 -3.18 6.77 -17.11
N HIS A 146 -2.47 7.89 -16.97
CA HIS A 146 -1.45 8.35 -17.91
C HIS A 146 -0.03 7.85 -17.56
N GLU A 147 0.15 7.26 -16.39
CA GLU A 147 1.45 6.81 -15.88
C GLU A 147 1.57 5.28 -15.96
N LEU A 148 2.77 4.77 -15.71
CA LEU A 148 3.01 3.35 -15.49
C LEU A 148 3.25 3.11 -13.99
N CYS A 149 2.63 2.08 -13.45
CA CYS A 149 2.90 1.57 -12.11
C CYS A 149 3.58 0.20 -12.21
N GLY A 150 4.45 -0.09 -11.26
CA GLY A 150 5.20 -1.34 -11.21
C GLY A 150 5.02 -2.06 -9.87
N TYR A 151 5.16 -3.37 -9.91
CA TYR A 151 5.22 -4.22 -8.74
C TYR A 151 6.32 -5.25 -8.94
N VAL A 152 7.21 -5.38 -7.95
CA VAL A 152 8.27 -6.38 -7.92
C VAL A 152 8.21 -7.10 -6.59
N ALA A 153 8.14 -8.44 -6.61
CA ALA A 153 8.22 -9.28 -5.43
C ALA A 153 9.47 -10.15 -5.50
N LEU A 154 10.33 -10.04 -4.49
CA LEU A 154 11.61 -10.73 -4.38
C LEU A 154 11.58 -11.66 -3.17
N ALA A 155 11.65 -12.96 -3.38
CA ALA A 155 11.90 -13.91 -2.30
C ALA A 155 13.38 -13.87 -1.96
N ALA A 156 13.73 -13.37 -0.78
CA ALA A 156 15.11 -13.15 -0.36
C ALA A 156 15.42 -13.92 0.93
N PRO A 157 16.60 -14.57 1.01
CA PRO A 157 17.07 -15.13 2.26
C PRO A 157 17.21 -14.05 3.33
N ARG A 158 16.76 -14.36 4.55
CA ARG A 158 17.01 -13.51 5.73
C ARG A 158 18.49 -13.54 6.10
N ARG A 159 19.01 -12.41 6.54
CA ARG A 159 20.38 -12.27 7.08
C ARG A 159 20.43 -12.43 8.59
N TYR A 160 19.28 -12.38 9.26
CA TYR A 160 19.14 -12.61 10.69
C TYR A 160 18.66 -14.04 10.98
N ALA A 161 18.98 -14.54 12.18
CA ALA A 161 18.70 -15.92 12.57
C ALA A 161 17.20 -16.12 12.82
N THR A 162 16.63 -17.18 12.23
CA THR A 162 15.25 -17.61 12.47
C THR A 162 15.23 -19.06 12.93
N PRO A 163 14.45 -19.40 13.97
CA PRO A 163 14.33 -20.79 14.42
C PRO A 163 13.40 -21.58 13.51
N GLY A 164 13.92 -22.60 12.82
CA GLY A 164 13.14 -23.46 11.91
C GLY A 164 13.27 -23.07 10.44
N ASP A 165 12.55 -23.80 9.58
CA ASP A 165 12.50 -23.51 8.14
C ASP A 165 11.23 -22.70 7.83
N HIS A 166 11.39 -21.39 7.68
CA HIS A 166 10.32 -20.47 7.33
C HIS A 166 10.35 -20.07 5.85
N GLY A 167 11.18 -20.73 5.02
CA GLY A 167 11.45 -20.32 3.65
C GLY A 167 12.05 -18.91 3.56
N ASP A 168 12.10 -18.35 2.36
CA ASP A 168 12.56 -16.97 2.15
C ASP A 168 11.46 -15.95 2.49
N ALA A 169 11.85 -14.77 2.97
CA ALA A 169 10.95 -13.64 3.14
C ALA A 169 10.66 -12.99 1.78
N VAL A 170 9.49 -12.38 1.60
CA VAL A 170 9.18 -11.66 0.34
C VAL A 170 9.27 -10.15 0.55
N VAL A 171 10.25 -9.54 -0.11
CA VAL A 171 10.38 -8.09 -0.22
C VAL A 171 9.54 -7.63 -1.40
N GLN A 172 8.51 -6.84 -1.13
CA GLN A 172 7.56 -6.32 -2.10
C GLN A 172 7.81 -4.83 -2.34
N LEU A 173 7.93 -4.45 -3.61
CA LEU A 173 8.18 -3.09 -4.05
C LEU A 173 7.02 -2.64 -4.95
N PHE A 174 6.37 -1.56 -4.57
CA PHE A 174 5.36 -0.87 -5.37
C PHE A 174 6.00 0.39 -5.95
N LEU A 175 6.07 0.47 -7.27
CA LEU A 175 6.77 1.51 -8.02
C LEU A 175 5.75 2.47 -8.64
N SER A 176 5.95 3.77 -8.44
CA SER A 176 5.09 4.83 -9.01
C SER A 176 5.83 5.63 -10.07
N ASP A 177 5.14 5.99 -11.16
CA ASP A 177 5.70 6.64 -12.34
C ASP A 177 6.94 5.88 -12.86
N VAL A 178 6.71 4.67 -13.36
CA VAL A 178 7.73 3.81 -13.97
C VAL A 178 8.10 4.36 -15.34
N ARG A 179 9.39 4.69 -15.52
CA ARG A 179 9.92 5.40 -16.69
C ARG A 179 10.72 4.51 -17.64
N ASP A 180 11.29 3.42 -17.13
CA ASP A 180 12.08 2.47 -17.91
C ASP A 180 11.91 1.07 -17.34
N VAL A 181 11.71 0.09 -18.21
CA VAL A 181 11.51 -1.32 -17.87
C VAL A 181 12.23 -2.17 -18.89
N ARG A 182 13.09 -3.05 -18.39
CA ARG A 182 13.64 -4.19 -19.12
C ARG A 182 13.60 -5.37 -18.19
N PHE A 183 12.96 -6.45 -18.61
CA PHE A 183 12.96 -7.69 -17.86
C PHE A 183 12.76 -8.84 -18.83
N ASP A 184 13.57 -9.88 -18.69
CA ASP A 184 13.38 -11.16 -19.37
C ASP A 184 13.29 -12.26 -18.31
N SER A 185 12.69 -13.39 -18.70
CA SER A 185 12.67 -14.64 -17.94
C SER A 185 14.05 -15.09 -17.44
N GLY A 186 15.13 -14.74 -18.14
CA GLY A 186 16.51 -14.99 -17.73
C GLY A 186 17.01 -14.12 -16.56
N ASP A 187 16.31 -13.02 -16.23
CA ASP A 187 16.68 -12.10 -15.15
C ASP A 187 16.04 -12.47 -13.81
N GLY A 188 15.59 -13.72 -13.63
CA GLY A 188 14.79 -14.13 -12.47
C GLY A 188 15.51 -14.29 -11.13
N ALA A 189 16.83 -14.10 -11.06
CA ALA A 189 17.64 -14.34 -9.87
C ALA A 189 18.67 -13.25 -9.61
N GLY A 190 18.85 -12.91 -8.34
CA GLY A 190 19.69 -11.83 -7.85
C GLY A 190 19.10 -10.46 -8.12
N ALA A 191 19.09 -9.59 -7.11
CA ALA A 191 18.55 -8.25 -7.21
C ALA A 191 19.40 -7.23 -6.45
N THR A 192 19.36 -5.99 -6.93
CA THR A 192 19.88 -4.82 -6.19
C THR A 192 18.86 -3.70 -6.27
N VAL A 193 18.75 -2.94 -5.19
CA VAL A 193 17.84 -1.82 -5.10
C VAL A 193 18.63 -0.57 -4.75
N ALA A 194 18.35 0.52 -5.44
CA ALA A 194 18.92 1.83 -5.18
C ALA A 194 17.80 2.89 -5.16
N ALA A 195 17.96 3.90 -4.32
CA ALA A 195 17.06 5.04 -4.23
C ALA A 195 17.87 6.31 -4.00
N ASP A 196 17.57 7.36 -4.74
CA ASP A 196 18.22 8.67 -4.64
C ASP A 196 17.22 9.80 -4.98
N THR A 197 17.73 11.01 -5.26
CA THR A 197 16.90 12.16 -5.64
C THR A 197 16.33 12.08 -7.06
N ALA A 198 16.89 11.22 -7.93
CA ALA A 198 16.39 10.98 -9.28
C ALA A 198 15.29 9.91 -9.32
N GLY A 199 15.21 9.06 -8.29
CA GLY A 199 14.10 8.13 -8.07
C GLY A 199 14.58 6.80 -7.50
N VAL A 200 13.95 5.71 -7.93
CA VAL A 200 14.26 4.35 -7.51
C VAL A 200 14.66 3.51 -8.72
N GLU A 201 15.72 2.71 -8.56
CA GLU A 201 16.15 1.70 -9.52
C GLU A 201 16.16 0.32 -8.86
N VAL A 202 15.43 -0.63 -9.46
CA VAL A 202 15.49 -2.05 -9.12
C VAL A 202 16.17 -2.77 -10.26
N ARG A 203 17.32 -3.38 -10.01
CA ARG A 203 18.01 -4.23 -10.99
C ARG A 203 17.83 -5.68 -10.59
N VAL A 204 17.62 -6.54 -11.57
CA VAL A 204 17.41 -7.98 -11.36
C VAL A 204 18.20 -8.76 -12.40
N GLY A 205 18.84 -9.83 -11.99
CA GLY A 205 19.66 -10.66 -12.87
C GLY A 205 20.77 -9.88 -13.56
N THR A 206 20.95 -10.18 -14.85
CA THR A 206 22.06 -9.62 -15.62
C THR A 206 21.70 -8.32 -16.31
N GLN A 207 20.44 -8.20 -16.78
CA GLN A 207 19.97 -7.09 -17.58
C GLN A 207 18.65 -6.48 -17.12
N GLY A 208 17.96 -7.15 -16.20
CA GLY A 208 16.70 -6.70 -15.65
C GLY A 208 16.86 -5.37 -14.93
N ARG A 209 15.99 -4.41 -15.25
CA ARG A 209 15.92 -3.10 -14.60
C ARG A 209 14.52 -2.51 -14.66
N LEU A 210 14.12 -1.88 -13.57
CA LEU A 210 12.95 -1.04 -13.47
C LEU A 210 13.36 0.30 -12.85
N ARG A 211 12.98 1.40 -13.47
CA ARG A 211 13.21 2.77 -12.94
C ARG A 211 11.89 3.47 -12.73
N ALA A 212 11.73 4.07 -11.56
CA ALA A 212 10.51 4.74 -11.15
C ALA A 212 10.82 6.05 -10.43
N ALA A 213 9.86 6.97 -10.38
CA ALA A 213 10.03 8.22 -9.62
C ALA A 213 10.12 7.98 -8.12
N SER A 214 9.37 6.99 -7.61
CA SER A 214 9.36 6.62 -6.20
C SER A 214 8.96 5.15 -6.03
N ALA A 215 9.17 4.64 -4.82
CA ALA A 215 8.70 3.32 -4.45
C ALA A 215 8.29 3.24 -2.99
N THR A 216 7.40 2.30 -2.71
CA THR A 216 7.02 1.87 -1.36
C THR A 216 7.45 0.43 -1.18
N VAL A 217 8.02 0.11 -0.02
CA VAL A 217 8.45 -1.23 0.36
C VAL A 217 7.52 -1.81 1.43
N TRP A 218 7.23 -3.10 1.27
CA TRP A 218 6.50 -3.92 2.21
C TRP A 218 7.18 -5.30 2.30
N PHE A 219 7.11 -5.94 3.46
CA PHE A 219 7.68 -7.26 3.71
C PHE A 219 6.56 -8.24 4.07
N ASP A 220 6.53 -9.37 3.38
CA ASP A 220 5.84 -10.56 3.86
C ASP A 220 6.87 -11.44 4.55
N ASP A 221 6.96 -11.26 5.86
CA ASP A 221 7.96 -11.90 6.70
C ASP A 221 7.40 -12.21 8.10
N PRO A 222 6.93 -13.44 8.35
CA PRO A 222 6.36 -13.83 9.65
C PRO A 222 7.41 -13.90 10.79
N SER A 223 8.69 -13.69 10.47
CA SER A 223 9.79 -13.71 11.44
C SER A 223 10.44 -12.35 11.60
N TRP A 224 9.85 -11.28 11.04
CA TRP A 224 10.46 -9.94 11.07
C TRP A 224 10.71 -9.42 12.48
N GLN A 225 9.93 -9.82 13.48
CA GLN A 225 10.14 -9.54 14.91
C GLN A 225 11.50 -10.01 15.45
N LEU A 226 12.27 -10.79 14.69
CA LEU A 226 13.63 -11.22 15.01
C LEU A 226 14.71 -10.40 14.27
N SER A 227 14.30 -9.42 13.46
CA SER A 227 15.21 -8.47 12.80
C SER A 227 15.97 -7.65 13.85
N PRO A 228 17.24 -7.28 13.59
CA PRO A 228 17.99 -6.39 14.47
C PRO A 228 17.41 -4.98 14.62
N ASP A 229 16.45 -4.58 13.77
CA ASP A 229 15.87 -3.24 13.70
C ASP A 229 14.45 -3.16 14.35
N THR A 230 13.98 -4.22 15.02
CA THR A 230 12.70 -4.26 15.77
C THR A 230 12.76 -3.63 17.16
#